data_AF-A0A5P0WAX8-F1
#
_entry.id   AF-A0A5P0WAX8-F1
#
_cell.length_a   1.000
_cell.length_b   1.000
_cell.length_c   1.000
_cell.angle_alpha   90.00
_cell.angle_beta   90.00
_cell.angle_gamma   90.00
#
_symmetry.space_group_name_H-M   'P 1'
#
loop_
_entity.id
_entity.type
_entity.pdbx_description
1 polymer ?
#
loop_
_entity_poly.entity_id
_entity_poly.type
_entity_poly.pdbx_seq_one_letter_code
_entity_poly.pdbx_strand_id
1 'polypeptide(L)'
;MAQFADYYIRYKYDFAPYEWENRQSHLAALFAEDSTIVFGEGDPSEEQQQEGIPYAKVFNHRVYHLEINPNIILMQLANSFDISVEIHYENALTKNEPSCFVIIDNREGLRTVAIQNRRKAFPAPKRVAEILTEKLNRVLYGDYCYSLEILPKYYPEDLFQAWGKLQNVTRDMLFNVPDMSREEMLKRVADFKKQGRDYFDDSLMPSLLSLALAAKEGKYNQLFKVNNKDRHTAIYLDKSSVYMKNMLTLSQATNTPVELITKDGTTYRCFVESDEENTDKIVHKQLDEKLLEMLFTGKKKDGEKAEHNDILKAETEIVEMLNAMKNTSVDACEGKIE
;
A
#
# COMPACT_ATOMS: atom_id res chain seq x y z
N MET A 1 -11.17 10.31 1.47
CA MET A 1 -10.65 8.98 1.82
C MET A 1 -9.15 8.98 1.62
N ALA A 2 -8.39 8.60 2.63
CA ALA A 2 -6.95 8.36 2.49
C ALA A 2 -6.71 6.97 1.88
N GLN A 3 -5.60 6.84 1.14
CA GLN A 3 -5.17 5.57 0.58
C GLN A 3 -4.18 4.90 1.53
N PHE A 4 -4.36 3.62 1.80
CA PHE A 4 -3.49 2.78 2.61
C PHE A 4 -2.89 1.68 1.76
N ALA A 5 -1.57 1.68 1.65
CA ALA A 5 -0.81 0.64 0.96
C ALA A 5 -0.73 -0.61 1.84
N ASP A 6 -1.00 -1.77 1.24
CA ASP A 6 -1.00 -3.09 1.86
C ASP A 6 0.43 -3.63 1.93
N TYR A 7 0.88 -3.92 3.14
CA TYR A 7 2.14 -4.54 3.48
C TYR A 7 1.88 -5.75 4.38
N TYR A 8 2.87 -6.61 4.55
CA TYR A 8 2.82 -7.70 5.50
C TYR A 8 4.17 -7.91 6.16
N ILE A 9 4.14 -8.44 7.38
CA ILE A 9 5.34 -8.81 8.12
C ILE A 9 5.72 -10.23 7.73
N ARG A 10 6.98 -10.40 7.31
CA ARG A 10 7.65 -11.69 7.15
C ARG A 10 8.72 -11.79 8.22
N TYR A 11 8.56 -12.68 9.20
CA TYR A 11 9.63 -12.96 10.15
C TYR A 11 10.72 -13.80 9.49
N LYS A 12 11.96 -13.52 9.86
CA LYS A 12 13.14 -14.26 9.44
C LYS A 12 13.64 -15.09 10.62
N TYR A 13 13.68 -16.39 10.43
CA TYR A 13 14.30 -17.28 11.39
C TYR A 13 15.83 -17.18 11.24
N ASP A 14 16.46 -16.32 12.03
CA ASP A 14 17.92 -16.11 12.00
C ASP A 14 18.65 -17.21 12.81
N PHE A 15 19.89 -16.94 13.26
CA PHE A 15 20.75 -17.91 13.93
C PHE A 15 20.26 -18.26 15.35
N ALA A 16 19.40 -19.28 15.45
CA ALA A 16 18.88 -19.84 16.71
C ALA A 16 18.14 -18.80 17.59
N PRO A 17 16.99 -18.28 17.12
CA PRO A 17 16.22 -17.27 17.85
C PRO A 17 15.72 -17.76 19.20
N TYR A 18 15.76 -16.87 20.18
CA TYR A 18 15.18 -17.09 21.50
C TYR A 18 13.68 -16.85 21.46
N GLU A 19 12.93 -17.71 22.14
CA GLU A 19 11.48 -17.52 22.33
C GLU A 19 10.72 -17.24 21.03
N TRP A 20 11.09 -17.92 19.94
CA TRP A 20 10.50 -17.72 18.61
C TRP A 20 8.97 -17.80 18.61
N GLU A 21 8.39 -18.66 19.43
CA GLU A 21 6.93 -18.79 19.56
C GLU A 21 6.26 -17.55 20.17
N ASN A 22 7.00 -16.73 20.92
CA ASN A 22 6.51 -15.49 21.53
C ASN A 22 6.66 -14.27 20.61
N ARG A 23 7.09 -14.45 19.34
CA ARG A 23 7.38 -13.34 18.40
C ARG A 23 6.27 -12.31 18.22
N GLN A 24 5.02 -12.74 18.34
CA GLN A 24 3.84 -11.87 18.31
C GLN A 24 3.79 -10.93 19.50
N SER A 25 4.02 -11.47 20.70
CA SER A 25 4.02 -10.73 21.96
C SER A 25 5.21 -9.78 22.02
N HIS A 26 6.39 -10.20 21.54
CA HIS A 26 7.55 -9.32 21.44
C HIS A 26 7.28 -8.12 20.55
N LEU A 27 6.67 -8.33 19.38
CA LEU A 27 6.29 -7.22 18.50
C LEU A 27 5.28 -6.29 19.17
N ALA A 28 4.24 -6.84 19.83
CA ALA A 28 3.25 -6.03 20.55
C ALA A 28 3.88 -5.19 21.65
N ALA A 29 4.85 -5.75 22.39
CA ALA A 29 5.54 -5.07 23.48
C ALA A 29 6.27 -3.81 23.01
N LEU A 30 6.81 -3.79 21.79
CA LEU A 30 7.48 -2.60 21.23
C LEU A 30 6.56 -1.39 21.04
N PHE A 31 5.25 -1.62 21.02
CA PHE A 31 4.25 -0.58 20.80
C PHE A 31 3.36 -0.35 22.04
N ALA A 32 3.72 -0.86 23.21
CA ALA A 32 2.90 -0.76 24.42
C ALA A 32 2.60 0.69 24.84
N GLU A 33 3.57 1.58 24.66
CA GLU A 33 3.47 3.02 24.94
C GLU A 33 4.27 3.82 23.91
N ASP A 34 3.93 5.11 23.73
CA ASP A 34 4.63 6.06 22.83
C ASP A 34 6.14 6.16 23.09
N SER A 35 6.60 5.84 24.30
CA SER A 35 8.00 5.94 24.74
C SER A 35 8.79 4.64 24.56
N THR A 36 8.12 3.52 24.27
CA THR A 36 8.74 2.18 24.31
C THR A 36 9.75 1.97 23.18
N ILE A 37 9.47 2.58 22.03
CA ILE A 37 10.31 2.50 20.83
C ILE A 37 10.56 3.91 20.30
N VAL A 38 11.74 4.17 19.74
CA VAL A 38 12.07 5.46 19.13
C VAL A 38 12.45 5.24 17.68
N PHE A 39 11.74 5.92 16.76
CA PHE A 39 12.02 5.90 15.33
C PHE A 39 12.84 7.13 14.92
N GLY A 40 13.81 6.93 14.03
CA GLY A 40 14.63 8.02 13.52
C GLY A 40 15.59 7.58 12.44
N GLU A 41 16.35 8.54 11.92
CA GLU A 41 17.29 8.36 10.82
C GLU A 41 18.57 9.15 11.06
N GLY A 42 19.68 8.62 10.52
CA GLY A 42 21.00 9.24 10.55
C GLY A 42 21.71 9.11 11.89
N ASP A 43 23.03 9.22 11.85
CA ASP A 43 23.88 9.12 13.04
C ASP A 43 23.74 10.37 13.90
N PRO A 44 23.44 10.23 15.20
CA PRO A 44 23.29 11.37 16.11
C PRO A 44 24.61 12.14 16.25
N SER A 45 24.52 13.47 16.41
CA SER A 45 25.67 14.31 16.75
C SER A 45 26.25 13.94 18.13
N GLU A 46 27.48 14.38 18.43
CA GLU A 46 28.10 14.14 19.74
C GLU A 46 27.24 14.69 20.90
N GLU A 47 26.62 15.87 20.70
CA GLU A 47 25.70 16.47 21.67
C GLU A 47 24.45 15.61 21.87
N GLN A 48 23.83 15.14 20.77
CA GLN A 48 22.67 14.25 20.80
C GLN A 48 23.00 12.92 21.49
N GLN A 49 24.19 12.37 21.26
CA GLN A 49 24.64 11.15 21.95
C GLN A 49 24.80 11.36 23.46
N GLN A 50 25.30 12.51 23.90
CA GLN A 50 25.40 12.87 25.32
C GLN A 50 24.02 13.01 25.98
N GLU A 51 23.02 13.47 25.22
CA GLU A 51 21.62 13.54 25.66
C GLU A 51 20.86 12.21 25.53
N GLY A 52 21.51 11.15 25.03
CA GLY A 52 20.89 9.84 24.83
C GLY A 52 19.94 9.77 23.63
N ILE A 53 20.01 10.74 22.72
CA ILE A 53 19.21 10.79 21.50
C ILE A 53 19.84 9.85 20.45
N PRO A 54 19.13 8.81 19.99
CA PRO A 54 19.75 7.74 19.20
C PRO A 54 19.89 8.04 17.70
N TYR A 55 19.35 9.17 17.21
CA TYR A 55 19.30 9.52 15.78
C TYR A 55 19.54 11.01 15.55
N ALA A 56 20.12 11.36 14.40
CA ALA A 56 20.19 12.76 13.96
C ALA A 56 18.80 13.38 13.84
N LYS A 57 17.87 12.61 13.27
CA LYS A 57 16.48 12.99 13.07
C LYS A 57 15.56 11.98 13.75
N VAL A 58 14.85 12.42 14.79
CA VAL A 58 13.84 11.61 15.49
C VAL A 58 12.45 11.92 14.92
N PHE A 59 11.66 10.88 14.70
CA PHE A 59 10.26 10.99 14.29
C PHE A 59 9.35 10.88 15.51
N ASN A 60 8.56 11.93 15.76
CA ASN A 60 7.54 11.89 16.80
C ASN A 60 6.47 10.88 16.39
N HIS A 61 6.01 10.06 17.33
CA HIS A 61 4.92 9.14 17.08
C HIS A 61 4.03 8.98 18.29
N ARG A 62 2.82 8.45 18.05
CA ARG A 62 1.87 8.04 19.07
C ARG A 62 1.22 6.73 18.69
N VAL A 63 0.87 5.94 19.68
CA VAL A 63 0.25 4.62 19.52
C VAL A 63 -1.14 4.60 20.14
N TYR A 64 -2.05 3.93 19.45
CA TYR A 64 -3.41 3.66 19.88
C TYR A 64 -3.70 2.17 19.65
N HIS A 65 -4.10 1.48 20.71
CA HIS A 65 -4.61 0.12 20.61
C HIS A 65 -6.13 0.16 20.52
N LEU A 66 -6.71 -0.55 19.55
CA LEU A 66 -8.16 -0.59 19.40
C LEU A 66 -8.80 -1.24 20.64
N GLU A 67 -9.86 -0.63 21.17
CA GLU A 67 -10.65 -1.15 22.29
C GLU A 67 -11.30 -2.49 21.93
N ILE A 68 -11.88 -2.60 20.71
CA ILE A 68 -12.50 -3.84 20.24
C ILE A 68 -11.48 -4.95 19.94
N ASN A 69 -10.21 -4.60 19.69
CA ASN A 69 -9.14 -5.58 19.47
C ASN A 69 -7.75 -4.99 19.75
N PRO A 70 -7.20 -5.16 20.97
CA PRO A 70 -5.93 -4.54 21.36
C PRO A 70 -4.70 -5.01 20.57
N ASN A 71 -4.81 -6.13 19.84
CA ASN A 71 -3.74 -6.63 18.98
C ASN A 71 -3.70 -5.91 17.62
N ILE A 72 -4.63 -5.01 17.35
CA ILE A 72 -4.55 -4.08 16.22
C ILE A 72 -4.00 -2.77 16.76
N ILE A 73 -2.86 -2.37 16.21
CA ILE A 73 -2.08 -1.21 16.66
C ILE A 73 -2.21 -0.14 15.59
N LEU A 74 -2.77 1.01 15.95
CA LEU A 74 -2.77 2.20 15.12
C LEU A 74 -1.66 3.14 15.60
N MET A 75 -0.77 3.55 14.70
CA MET A 75 0.31 4.47 14.98
C MET A 75 0.19 5.70 14.10
N GLN A 76 0.41 6.88 14.69
CA GLN A 76 0.58 8.13 13.96
C GLN A 76 2.06 8.52 14.02
N LEU A 77 2.73 8.60 12.86
CA LEU A 77 4.16 8.90 12.74
C LEU A 77 4.35 10.25 12.03
N ALA A 78 5.00 11.21 12.69
CA ALA A 78 5.20 12.57 12.20
C ALA A 78 6.63 12.79 11.68
N ASN A 79 6.73 13.39 10.50
CA ASN A 79 7.99 13.80 9.91
C ASN A 79 8.18 15.30 10.10
N SER A 80 9.18 15.71 10.87
CA SER A 80 9.53 17.11 11.09
C SER A 80 10.52 17.59 10.04
N PHE A 81 10.19 18.67 9.33
CA PHE A 81 11.11 19.37 8.43
C PHE A 81 10.73 20.85 8.26
N ASP A 82 11.71 21.68 7.93
CA ASP A 82 11.48 23.10 7.67
C ASP A 82 10.91 23.32 6.26
N ILE A 83 9.92 24.19 6.16
CA ILE A 83 9.35 24.65 4.90
C ILE A 83 9.56 26.16 4.75
N SER A 84 9.87 26.61 3.54
CA SER A 84 9.91 28.04 3.21
C SER A 84 8.49 28.54 2.99
N VAL A 85 8.06 29.51 3.80
CA VAL A 85 6.76 30.17 3.69
C VAL A 85 6.99 31.65 3.46
N GLU A 86 6.30 32.23 2.49
CA GLU A 86 6.35 33.68 2.26
C GLU A 86 5.47 34.39 3.28
N ILE A 87 6.09 35.19 4.15
CA ILE A 87 5.42 36.01 5.16
C ILE A 87 5.81 37.46 4.88
N HIS A 88 4.82 38.31 4.58
CA HIS A 88 5.05 39.73 4.25
C HIS A 88 6.08 39.96 3.12
N TYR A 89 6.05 39.14 2.08
CA TYR A 89 6.98 39.17 0.94
C TYR A 89 8.42 38.73 1.26
N GLU A 90 8.66 38.18 2.45
CA GLU A 90 9.95 37.59 2.84
C GLU A 90 9.81 36.09 3.06
N ASN A 91 10.81 35.32 2.64
CA ASN A 91 10.85 33.88 2.90
C ASN A 91 11.27 33.61 4.34
N ALA A 92 10.38 33.00 5.12
CA ALA A 92 10.65 32.52 6.46
C ALA A 92 10.62 30.99 6.50
N LEU A 93 11.60 30.38 7.19
CA LEU A 93 11.56 28.95 7.47
C LEU A 93 10.62 28.70 8.65
N THR A 94 9.60 27.88 8.43
CA THR A 94 8.67 27.44 9.48
C THR A 94 8.74 25.93 9.60
N LYS A 95 8.73 25.42 10.84
CA LYS A 95 8.71 24.00 11.12
C LYS A 95 7.35 23.40 10.75
N ASN A 96 7.36 22.32 9.98
CA ASN A 96 6.16 21.58 9.60
C ASN A 96 6.30 20.12 10.05
N GLU A 97 5.25 19.57 10.65
CA GLU A 97 5.25 18.20 11.21
C GLU A 97 4.09 17.35 10.68
N PRO A 98 3.98 17.16 9.35
CA PRO A 98 2.95 16.30 8.77
C PRO A 98 3.12 14.85 9.23
N SER A 99 2.01 14.22 9.62
CA SER A 99 2.00 12.82 10.08
C SER A 99 1.34 11.87 9.09
N CYS A 100 1.73 10.62 9.10
CA CYS A 100 1.05 9.53 8.41
C CYS A 100 0.56 8.48 9.41
N PHE A 101 -0.47 7.74 9.03
CA PHE A 101 -0.99 6.62 9.81
C PHE A 101 -0.38 5.29 9.36
N VAL A 102 -0.06 4.43 10.32
CA VAL A 102 0.34 3.04 10.14
C VAL A 102 -0.57 2.17 10.99
N ILE A 103 -1.13 1.11 10.42
CA ILE A 103 -1.96 0.16 11.15
C ILE A 103 -1.29 -1.21 11.06
N ILE A 104 -1.01 -1.82 12.21
CA ILE A 104 -0.42 -3.16 12.31
C ILE A 104 -1.49 -4.09 12.86
N ASP A 105 -1.90 -5.06 12.05
CA ASP A 105 -2.75 -6.16 12.48
C ASP A 105 -1.87 -7.28 13.02
N ASN A 106 -1.69 -7.30 14.34
CA ASN A 106 -0.92 -8.29 15.07
C ASN A 106 -1.82 -9.35 15.74
N ARG A 107 -3.04 -9.57 15.22
CA ARG A 107 -3.91 -10.69 15.68
C ARG A 107 -3.25 -12.03 15.36
N GLU A 108 -3.60 -13.09 16.07
CA GLU A 108 -3.01 -14.42 15.86
C GLU A 108 -3.15 -14.88 14.41
N GLY A 109 -2.06 -15.35 13.80
CA GLY A 109 -2.01 -15.78 12.40
C GLY A 109 -2.16 -14.68 11.33
N LEU A 110 -2.35 -13.42 11.74
CA LEU A 110 -2.45 -12.25 10.85
C LEU A 110 -1.25 -11.34 11.04
N ARG A 111 -0.69 -10.85 9.93
CA ARG A 111 0.54 -10.03 9.96
C ARG A 111 0.47 -8.91 8.93
N THR A 112 -0.70 -8.31 8.79
CA THR A 112 -0.94 -7.25 7.80
C THR A 112 -0.51 -5.90 8.36
N VAL A 113 0.13 -5.07 7.54
CA VAL A 113 0.51 -3.70 7.85
C VAL A 113 -0.11 -2.80 6.79
N ALA A 114 -0.86 -1.78 7.20
CA ALA A 114 -1.43 -0.80 6.30
C ALA A 114 -0.74 0.55 6.52
N ILE A 115 -0.09 1.10 5.49
CA ILE A 115 0.66 2.36 5.59
C ILE A 115 -0.04 3.42 4.74
N GLN A 116 -0.40 4.54 5.36
CA GLN A 116 -1.05 5.65 4.66
C GLN A 116 -0.12 6.27 3.61
N ASN A 117 -0.59 6.36 2.37
CA ASN A 117 0.10 7.07 1.29
C ASN A 117 -0.13 8.58 1.42
N ARG A 118 0.70 9.24 2.23
CA ARG A 118 0.67 10.70 2.45
C ARG A 118 2.02 11.32 2.08
N ARG A 119 2.17 11.66 0.78
CA ARG A 119 3.38 12.29 0.21
C ARG A 119 3.83 13.59 0.89
N LYS A 120 2.91 14.29 1.56
CA LYS A 120 3.22 15.46 2.38
C LYS A 120 4.01 15.13 3.64
N ALA A 121 3.86 13.93 4.20
CA ALA A 121 4.56 13.47 5.41
C ALA A 121 5.83 12.70 5.05
N PHE A 122 5.70 11.66 4.23
CA PHE A 122 6.82 10.82 3.78
C PHE A 122 6.74 10.67 2.26
N PRO A 123 7.88 10.57 1.54
CA PRO A 123 7.88 10.53 0.08
C PRO A 123 7.06 9.36 -0.50
N ALA A 124 7.07 8.21 0.18
CA ALA A 124 6.29 7.03 -0.17
C ALA A 124 6.05 6.12 1.05
N PRO A 125 5.00 5.26 1.03
CA PRO A 125 4.78 4.23 2.06
C PRO A 125 6.00 3.32 2.30
N LYS A 126 6.75 3.02 1.23
CA LYS A 126 7.98 2.22 1.30
C LYS A 126 9.00 2.81 2.28
N ARG A 127 9.14 4.14 2.33
CA ARG A 127 10.06 4.79 3.26
C ARG A 127 9.66 4.56 4.72
N VAL A 128 8.36 4.60 5.00
CA VAL A 128 7.85 4.32 6.35
C VAL A 128 8.09 2.85 6.72
N ALA A 129 7.87 1.91 5.79
CA ALA A 129 8.17 0.49 5.99
C ALA A 129 9.66 0.24 6.28
N GLU A 130 10.57 0.94 5.60
CA GLU A 130 12.03 0.87 5.84
C GLU A 130 12.40 1.37 7.24
N ILE A 131 11.90 2.55 7.64
CA ILE A 131 12.14 3.13 8.98
C ILE A 131 11.67 2.16 10.07
N LEU A 132 10.48 1.58 9.91
CA LEU A 132 9.93 0.61 10.84
C LEU A 132 10.79 -0.65 10.88
N THR A 133 11.11 -1.23 9.71
CA THR A 133 11.89 -2.46 9.61
C THR A 133 13.27 -2.31 10.26
N GLU A 134 13.98 -1.21 9.98
CA GLU A 134 15.30 -0.95 10.55
C GLU A 134 15.25 -0.94 12.09
N LYS A 135 14.33 -0.17 12.66
CA LYS A 135 14.23 -0.04 14.11
C LYS A 135 13.77 -1.33 14.78
N LEU A 136 12.73 -1.97 14.25
CA LEU A 136 12.19 -3.21 14.78
C LEU A 136 13.27 -4.30 14.78
N ASN A 137 14.03 -4.43 13.69
CA ASN A 137 15.11 -5.41 13.62
C ASN A 137 16.23 -5.14 14.60
N ARG A 138 16.60 -3.87 14.82
CA ARG A 138 17.63 -3.53 15.82
C ARG A 138 17.25 -4.02 17.22
N VAL A 139 15.98 -3.92 17.60
CA VAL A 139 15.50 -4.37 18.92
C VAL A 139 15.30 -5.88 18.94
N LEU A 140 14.54 -6.42 17.99
CA LEU A 140 14.21 -7.85 17.94
C LEU A 140 15.44 -8.74 17.80
N TYR A 141 16.42 -8.33 17.00
CA TYR A 141 17.65 -9.08 16.84
C TYR A 141 18.54 -8.99 18.09
N GLY A 142 18.58 -7.82 18.73
CA GLY A 142 19.34 -7.59 19.96
C GLY A 142 18.83 -8.43 21.13
N ASP A 143 17.50 -8.53 21.26
CA ASP A 143 16.86 -9.19 22.41
C ASP A 143 16.56 -10.68 22.17
N TYR A 144 16.24 -11.05 20.93
CA TYR A 144 15.70 -12.39 20.61
C TYR A 144 16.39 -13.09 19.44
N CYS A 145 17.40 -12.50 18.81
CA CYS A 145 18.15 -13.09 17.69
C CYS A 145 17.25 -13.51 16.51
N TYR A 146 16.20 -12.75 16.21
CA TYR A 146 15.51 -12.80 14.93
C TYR A 146 15.17 -11.40 14.41
N SER A 147 14.87 -11.33 13.12
CA SER A 147 14.46 -10.12 12.43
C SER A 147 13.13 -10.32 11.70
N LEU A 148 12.62 -9.25 11.12
CA LEU A 148 11.45 -9.23 10.27
C LEU A 148 11.67 -8.32 9.06
N GLU A 149 10.79 -8.45 8.08
CA GLU A 149 10.66 -7.51 6.97
C GLU A 149 9.21 -7.06 6.86
N ILE A 150 9.01 -5.78 6.56
CA ILE A 150 7.70 -5.24 6.18
C ILE A 150 7.68 -5.15 4.66
N LEU A 151 7.07 -6.14 4.02
CA LEU A 151 7.08 -6.29 2.56
C LEU A 151 5.78 -5.79 1.95
N PRO A 152 5.83 -5.04 0.84
CA PRO A 152 4.63 -4.62 0.14
C PRO A 152 3.88 -5.83 -0.42
N LYS A 153 2.55 -5.80 -0.32
CA LYS A 153 1.67 -6.70 -1.05
C LYS A 153 1.34 -6.06 -2.38
N TYR A 154 2.08 -6.47 -3.40
CA TYR A 154 1.77 -6.08 -4.76
C TYR A 154 0.49 -6.76 -5.24
N TYR A 155 -0.21 -6.11 -6.16
CA TYR A 155 -1.09 -6.84 -7.06
C TYR A 155 -0.26 -7.96 -7.73
N PRO A 156 -0.79 -9.18 -7.91
CA PRO A 156 -0.01 -10.33 -8.38
C PRO A 156 0.86 -9.95 -9.58
N GLU A 157 2.16 -10.22 -9.45
CA GLU A 157 3.30 -9.51 -10.08
C GLU A 157 3.29 -9.46 -11.61
N ASP A 158 2.48 -10.26 -12.27
CA ASP A 158 2.41 -10.25 -13.72
C ASP A 158 0.99 -10.65 -14.12
N LEU A 159 0.32 -9.76 -14.85
CA LEU A 159 -0.97 -10.06 -15.46
C LEU A 159 -0.90 -11.36 -16.25
N PHE A 160 0.18 -11.63 -16.99
CA PHE A 160 0.33 -12.86 -17.78
C PHE A 160 0.46 -14.10 -16.89
N GLN A 161 1.14 -14.00 -15.74
CA GLN A 161 1.19 -15.11 -14.77
C GLN A 161 -0.16 -15.33 -14.07
N ALA A 162 -0.78 -14.25 -13.57
CA ALA A 162 -2.09 -14.33 -12.91
C ALA A 162 -3.14 -14.88 -13.86
N TRP A 163 -3.16 -14.36 -15.09
CA TRP A 163 -4.02 -14.85 -16.15
C TRP A 163 -3.71 -16.32 -16.49
N GLY A 164 -2.44 -16.73 -16.62
CA GLY A 164 -2.08 -18.14 -16.83
C GLY A 164 -2.64 -19.07 -15.74
N LYS A 165 -2.52 -18.68 -14.46
CA LYS A 165 -3.05 -19.44 -13.31
C LYS A 165 -4.58 -19.48 -13.28
N LEU A 166 -5.23 -18.38 -13.65
CA LEU A 166 -6.68 -18.21 -13.52
C LEU A 166 -7.45 -18.49 -14.82
N GLN A 167 -6.79 -18.86 -15.92
CA GLN A 167 -7.40 -18.98 -17.25
C GLN A 167 -8.66 -19.84 -17.28
N ASN A 168 -8.73 -20.91 -16.48
CA ASN A 168 -9.87 -21.83 -16.43
C ASN A 168 -11.05 -21.35 -15.58
N VAL A 169 -10.85 -20.29 -14.79
CA VAL A 169 -11.84 -19.74 -13.85
C VAL A 169 -12.17 -18.28 -14.10
N THR A 170 -11.38 -17.55 -14.89
CA THR A 170 -11.68 -16.17 -15.27
C THR A 170 -12.89 -16.10 -16.19
N ARG A 171 -13.88 -15.29 -15.82
CA ARG A 171 -15.11 -15.00 -16.57
C ARG A 171 -15.01 -13.68 -17.34
N ASP A 172 -14.45 -12.65 -16.73
CA ASP A 172 -14.31 -11.34 -17.34
C ASP A 172 -12.90 -10.80 -17.17
N MET A 173 -12.42 -10.02 -18.14
CA MET A 173 -11.23 -9.20 -18.03
C MET A 173 -11.62 -7.74 -18.32
N LEU A 174 -11.38 -6.85 -17.36
CA LEU A 174 -11.74 -5.44 -17.45
C LEU A 174 -10.50 -4.57 -17.57
N PHE A 175 -10.52 -3.66 -18.54
CA PHE A 175 -9.52 -2.63 -18.73
C PHE A 175 -10.16 -1.28 -18.44
N ASN A 176 -9.62 -0.58 -17.44
CA ASN A 176 -10.10 0.74 -17.07
C ASN A 176 -9.59 1.79 -18.05
N VAL A 177 -10.41 2.81 -18.29
CA VAL A 177 -9.96 4.02 -18.98
C VAL A 177 -9.12 4.84 -17.99
N PRO A 178 -7.89 5.23 -18.34
CA PRO A 178 -7.01 5.99 -17.46
C PRO A 178 -7.55 7.42 -17.27
N ASP A 179 -7.41 7.97 -16.06
CA ASP A 179 -7.77 9.36 -15.77
C ASP A 179 -6.60 10.31 -16.08
N MET A 180 -6.37 10.54 -17.38
CA MET A 180 -5.34 11.46 -17.88
C MET A 180 -5.77 12.09 -19.21
N SER A 181 -5.03 13.11 -19.67
CA SER A 181 -5.35 13.76 -20.95
C SER A 181 -4.99 12.88 -22.15
N ARG A 182 -5.60 13.17 -23.30
CA ARG A 182 -5.32 12.47 -24.56
C ARG A 182 -3.85 12.63 -24.95
N GLU A 183 -3.31 13.83 -24.80
CA GLU A 183 -1.95 14.18 -25.16
C GLU A 183 -0.95 13.43 -24.28
N GLU A 184 -1.22 13.34 -22.97
CA GLU A 184 -0.36 12.59 -22.05
C GLU A 184 -0.37 11.09 -22.37
N MET A 185 -1.55 10.50 -22.64
CA MET A 185 -1.66 9.09 -23.05
C MET A 185 -0.87 8.79 -24.31
N LEU A 186 -1.08 9.59 -25.37
CA LEU A 186 -0.40 9.38 -26.65
C LEU A 186 1.11 9.51 -26.49
N LYS A 187 1.58 10.45 -25.66
CA LYS A 187 3.00 10.57 -25.31
C LYS A 187 3.53 9.30 -24.65
N ARG A 188 2.83 8.80 -23.62
CA ARG A 188 3.25 7.57 -22.91
C ARG A 188 3.22 6.33 -23.82
N VAL A 189 2.23 6.20 -24.70
CA VAL A 189 2.17 5.11 -25.70
C VAL A 189 3.34 5.21 -26.68
N ALA A 190 3.66 6.41 -27.16
CA ALA A 190 4.80 6.63 -28.04
C ALA A 190 6.15 6.35 -27.36
N ASP A 191 6.28 6.66 -26.07
CA ASP A 191 7.45 6.31 -25.28
C ASP A 191 7.53 4.80 -25.05
N PHE A 192 6.41 4.14 -24.77
CA PHE A 192 6.33 2.69 -24.60
C PHE A 192 6.68 1.94 -25.89
N LYS A 193 6.32 2.46 -27.06
CA LYS A 193 6.68 1.91 -28.38
C LYS A 193 8.18 1.65 -28.53
N LYS A 194 9.02 2.50 -27.92
CA LYS A 194 10.49 2.38 -27.96
C LYS A 194 11.01 1.14 -27.22
N GLN A 195 10.22 0.55 -26.32
CA GLN A 195 10.60 -0.61 -25.53
C GLN A 195 10.46 -1.94 -26.30
N GLY A 196 9.78 -1.94 -27.46
CA GLY A 196 9.78 -3.07 -28.39
C GLY A 196 9.14 -4.36 -27.84
N ARG A 197 8.14 -4.25 -26.96
CA ARG A 197 7.42 -5.41 -26.41
C ARG A 197 6.60 -6.14 -27.49
N ASP A 198 6.51 -7.46 -27.39
CA ASP A 198 5.81 -8.35 -28.34
C ASP A 198 4.27 -8.20 -28.35
N TYR A 199 3.72 -7.75 -27.22
CA TYR A 199 2.31 -7.40 -27.08
C TYR A 199 1.99 -5.93 -27.44
N PHE A 200 2.98 -5.14 -27.88
CA PHE A 200 2.73 -3.75 -28.30
C PHE A 200 1.91 -3.70 -29.60
N ASP A 201 0.82 -2.94 -29.58
CA ASP A 201 0.02 -2.58 -30.75
C ASP A 201 -0.74 -1.29 -30.45
N ASP A 202 -0.59 -0.27 -31.31
CA ASP A 202 -1.25 1.03 -31.18
C ASP A 202 -2.30 1.31 -32.26
N SER A 203 -2.63 0.31 -33.09
CA SER A 203 -3.51 0.48 -34.26
C SER A 203 -4.94 0.91 -33.94
N LEU A 204 -5.46 0.56 -32.75
CA LEU A 204 -6.80 0.93 -32.30
C LEU A 204 -6.79 2.11 -31.31
N MET A 205 -5.62 2.57 -30.86
CA MET A 205 -5.52 3.63 -29.84
C MET A 205 -6.32 4.89 -30.21
N PRO A 206 -6.24 5.45 -31.44
CA PRO A 206 -7.00 6.65 -31.78
C PRO A 206 -8.50 6.48 -31.55
N SER A 207 -9.07 5.33 -31.95
CA SER A 207 -10.49 5.02 -31.81
C SER A 207 -10.90 4.77 -30.36
N LEU A 208 -10.08 4.02 -29.61
CA LEU A 208 -10.33 3.72 -28.19
C LEU A 208 -10.34 4.99 -27.34
N LEU A 209 -9.39 5.89 -27.60
CA LEU A 209 -9.30 7.18 -26.91
C LEU A 209 -10.48 8.09 -27.26
N SER A 210 -10.89 8.14 -28.52
CA SER A 210 -12.08 8.91 -28.93
C SER A 210 -13.34 8.42 -28.20
N LEU A 211 -13.52 7.10 -28.06
CA LEU A 211 -14.64 6.54 -27.32
C LEU A 211 -14.59 6.92 -25.83
N ALA A 212 -13.42 6.78 -25.21
CA ALA A 212 -13.18 7.12 -23.81
C ALA A 212 -13.47 8.60 -23.51
N LEU A 213 -13.03 9.51 -24.38
CA LEU A 213 -13.27 10.95 -24.22
C LEU A 213 -14.76 11.29 -24.31
N ALA A 214 -15.45 10.76 -25.33
CA ALA A 214 -16.89 10.98 -25.48
C ALA A 214 -17.68 10.44 -24.27
N ALA A 215 -17.26 9.29 -23.72
CA ALA A 215 -17.86 8.75 -22.50
C ALA A 215 -17.62 9.66 -21.29
N LYS A 216 -16.40 10.20 -21.11
CA LYS A 216 -16.06 11.13 -20.03
C LYS A 216 -16.85 12.44 -20.13
N GLU A 217 -16.98 13.02 -21.33
CA GLU A 217 -17.82 14.21 -21.58
C GLU A 217 -19.29 13.95 -21.23
N GLY A 218 -19.80 12.76 -21.58
CA GLY A 218 -21.14 12.30 -21.20
C GLY A 218 -21.30 11.87 -19.75
N LYS A 219 -20.25 11.95 -18.93
CA LYS A 219 -20.19 11.46 -17.53
C LYS A 219 -20.55 9.97 -17.38
N TYR A 220 -20.25 9.17 -18.40
CA TYR A 220 -20.36 7.72 -18.33
C TYR A 220 -19.10 7.12 -17.72
N ASN A 221 -19.27 6.11 -16.86
CA ASN A 221 -18.15 5.31 -16.38
C ASN A 221 -17.79 4.27 -17.43
N GLN A 222 -16.76 4.56 -18.23
CA GLN A 222 -16.33 3.68 -19.32
C GLN A 222 -15.30 2.66 -18.84
N LEU A 223 -15.55 1.40 -19.16
CA LEU A 223 -14.59 0.31 -19.02
C LEU A 223 -14.65 -0.58 -20.26
N PHE A 224 -13.53 -1.16 -20.65
CA PHE A 224 -13.47 -2.12 -21.74
C PHE A 224 -13.52 -3.53 -21.15
N LYS A 225 -14.54 -4.30 -21.53
CA LYS A 225 -14.79 -5.63 -21.00
C LYS A 225 -14.55 -6.68 -22.07
N VAL A 226 -13.71 -7.66 -21.75
CA VAL A 226 -13.55 -8.89 -22.53
C VAL A 226 -14.21 -10.02 -21.77
N ASN A 227 -15.21 -10.64 -22.39
CA ASN A 227 -15.95 -11.75 -21.81
C ASN A 227 -16.34 -12.77 -22.88
N ASN A 228 -16.79 -13.94 -22.43
CA ASN A 228 -17.46 -14.89 -23.29
C ASN A 228 -18.98 -14.59 -23.30
N LYS A 229 -19.66 -14.87 -24.41
CA LYS A 229 -21.12 -14.76 -24.49
C LYS A 229 -21.81 -15.71 -23.52
N ASP A 230 -21.23 -16.90 -23.33
CA ASP A 230 -21.66 -17.84 -22.31
C ASP A 230 -21.04 -17.47 -20.95
N ARG A 231 -21.89 -17.14 -19.98
CA ARG A 231 -21.49 -16.71 -18.64
C ARG A 231 -21.02 -17.86 -17.74
N HIS A 232 -21.21 -19.11 -18.14
CA HIS A 232 -20.81 -20.30 -17.37
C HIS A 232 -19.41 -20.82 -17.75
N THR A 233 -18.86 -20.33 -18.85
CA THR A 233 -17.54 -20.75 -19.35
C THR A 233 -16.47 -19.71 -19.02
N ALA A 234 -15.23 -20.17 -18.96
CA ALA A 234 -14.11 -19.27 -18.77
C ALA A 234 -13.77 -18.57 -20.10
N ILE A 235 -13.10 -17.43 -20.01
CA ILE A 235 -12.61 -16.74 -21.20
C ILE A 235 -11.32 -17.40 -21.69
N TYR A 236 -11.36 -17.93 -22.91
CA TYR A 236 -10.13 -18.21 -23.64
C TYR A 236 -9.71 -16.93 -24.35
N LEU A 237 -8.69 -16.28 -23.82
CA LEU A 237 -8.21 -15.01 -24.33
C LEU A 237 -7.02 -15.25 -25.26
N ASP A 238 -7.13 -14.78 -26.49
CA ASP A 238 -6.05 -14.84 -27.47
C ASP A 238 -5.14 -13.61 -27.32
N LYS A 239 -3.96 -13.84 -26.73
CA LYS A 239 -2.89 -12.83 -26.53
C LYS A 239 -2.40 -12.24 -27.86
N SER A 240 -2.61 -12.92 -28.98
CA SER A 240 -2.17 -12.46 -30.29
C SER A 240 -3.16 -11.52 -30.98
N SER A 241 -4.40 -11.42 -30.47
CA SER A 241 -5.42 -10.58 -31.10
C SER A 241 -5.07 -9.10 -30.99
N VAL A 242 -5.30 -8.36 -32.09
CA VAL A 242 -5.06 -6.90 -32.19
C VAL A 242 -5.75 -6.15 -31.05
N TYR A 243 -6.99 -6.54 -30.71
CA TYR A 243 -7.74 -5.93 -29.63
C TYR A 243 -7.04 -6.10 -28.27
N MET A 244 -6.63 -7.33 -27.92
CA MET A 244 -5.94 -7.59 -26.65
C MET A 244 -4.59 -6.87 -26.58
N LYS A 245 -3.81 -6.88 -27.66
CA LYS A 245 -2.54 -6.15 -27.72
C LYS A 245 -2.71 -4.66 -27.50
N ASN A 246 -3.75 -4.06 -28.10
CA ASN A 246 -4.08 -2.65 -27.87
C ASN A 246 -4.50 -2.39 -26.41
N MET A 247 -5.34 -3.24 -25.83
CA MET A 247 -5.75 -3.10 -24.42
C MET A 247 -4.55 -3.21 -23.45
N LEU A 248 -3.65 -4.18 -23.68
CA LEU A 248 -2.42 -4.35 -22.90
C LEU A 248 -1.47 -3.16 -23.08
N THR A 249 -1.34 -2.66 -24.31
CA THR A 249 -0.54 -1.47 -24.64
C THR A 249 -1.04 -0.25 -23.88
N LEU A 250 -2.36 -0.01 -23.88
CA LEU A 250 -2.97 1.11 -23.15
C LEU A 250 -2.73 0.97 -21.64
N SER A 251 -3.03 -0.20 -21.07
CA SER A 251 -2.85 -0.47 -19.65
C SER A 251 -1.40 -0.30 -19.21
N GLN A 252 -0.44 -0.82 -19.97
CA GLN A 252 0.98 -0.70 -19.64
C GLN A 252 1.48 0.73 -19.77
N ALA A 253 1.21 1.40 -20.90
CA ALA A 253 1.67 2.77 -21.14
C ALA A 253 1.13 3.75 -20.09
N THR A 254 -0.09 3.52 -19.60
CA THR A 254 -0.75 4.43 -18.65
C THR A 254 -0.62 3.98 -17.19
N ASN A 255 0.03 2.85 -16.94
CA ASN A 255 0.10 2.21 -15.63
C ASN A 255 -1.31 1.99 -15.04
N THR A 256 -2.25 1.55 -15.88
CA THR A 256 -3.62 1.25 -15.48
C THR A 256 -3.78 -0.25 -15.31
N PRO A 257 -4.19 -0.71 -14.13
CA PRO A 257 -4.31 -2.13 -13.86
C PRO A 257 -5.51 -2.73 -14.59
N VAL A 258 -5.37 -4.01 -14.88
CA VAL A 258 -6.34 -4.88 -15.51
C VAL A 258 -7.00 -5.75 -14.44
N GLU A 259 -8.30 -5.92 -14.50
CA GLU A 259 -9.05 -6.72 -13.52
C GLU A 259 -9.50 -8.05 -14.14
N LEU A 260 -9.11 -9.17 -13.54
CA LEU A 260 -9.58 -10.51 -13.84
C LEU A 260 -10.70 -10.87 -12.86
N ILE A 261 -11.92 -11.07 -13.35
CA ILE A 261 -13.06 -11.49 -12.54
C ILE A 261 -13.30 -12.96 -12.79
N THR A 262 -13.26 -13.78 -11.74
CA THR A 262 -13.49 -15.21 -11.82
C THR A 262 -14.98 -15.56 -11.73
N LYS A 263 -15.33 -16.82 -12.05
CA LYS A 263 -16.73 -17.30 -12.09
C LYS A 263 -17.46 -17.15 -10.75
N ASP A 264 -16.75 -17.26 -9.64
CA ASP A 264 -17.29 -17.08 -8.29
C ASP A 264 -17.48 -15.61 -7.90
N GLY A 265 -17.04 -14.67 -8.75
CA GLY A 265 -17.13 -13.23 -8.52
C GLY A 265 -15.89 -12.60 -7.90
N THR A 266 -14.83 -13.37 -7.62
CA THR A 266 -13.57 -12.83 -7.08
C THR A 266 -12.86 -12.01 -8.15
N THR A 267 -12.48 -10.78 -7.80
CA THR A 267 -11.75 -9.84 -8.67
C THR A 267 -10.28 -9.78 -8.29
N TYR A 268 -9.42 -10.06 -9.25
CA TYR A 268 -7.96 -9.90 -9.16
C TYR A 268 -7.55 -8.71 -9.99
N ARG A 269 -6.87 -7.74 -9.40
CA ARG A 269 -6.35 -6.58 -10.13
C ARG A 269 -4.86 -6.81 -10.35
N CYS A 270 -4.38 -6.57 -11.57
CA CYS A 270 -3.04 -6.95 -12.04
C CYS A 270 -2.46 -5.84 -12.92
N PHE A 271 -1.13 -5.67 -12.94
CA PHE A 271 -0.46 -4.81 -13.91
C PHE A 271 0.16 -5.65 -15.03
N VAL A 272 0.30 -5.08 -16.23
CA VAL A 272 0.80 -5.83 -17.40
C VAL A 272 2.24 -6.30 -17.20
N GLU A 273 3.07 -5.52 -16.50
CA GLU A 273 4.40 -5.93 -16.02
C GLU A 273 4.59 -5.51 -14.56
N SER A 274 5.33 -6.28 -13.76
CA SER A 274 5.85 -5.83 -12.46
C SER A 274 6.93 -4.78 -12.68
N ASP A 275 6.91 -3.76 -11.83
CA ASP A 275 8.04 -2.88 -11.62
C ASP A 275 8.18 -2.81 -10.11
N GLU A 276 9.19 -3.51 -9.57
CA GLU A 276 9.39 -3.70 -8.13
C GLU A 276 9.59 -2.36 -7.41
N GLU A 277 9.99 -1.31 -8.14
CA GLU A 277 10.26 0.02 -7.58
C GLU A 277 9.01 0.92 -7.51
N ASN A 278 7.92 0.58 -8.21
CA ASN A 278 6.76 1.47 -8.30
C ASN A 278 5.69 1.19 -7.23
N THR A 279 5.59 2.09 -6.24
CA THR A 279 4.60 2.01 -5.16
C THR A 279 3.15 2.09 -5.64
N ASP A 280 2.88 2.60 -6.86
CA ASP A 280 1.54 2.63 -7.44
C ASP A 280 0.99 1.22 -7.76
N LYS A 281 1.86 0.18 -7.72
CA LYS A 281 1.50 -1.23 -7.93
C LYS A 281 1.20 -2.00 -6.64
N ILE A 282 1.29 -1.35 -5.48
CA ILE A 282 0.91 -1.95 -4.19
C ILE A 282 -0.62 -1.98 -4.09
N VAL A 283 -1.19 -3.03 -3.48
CA VAL A 283 -2.63 -3.07 -3.21
C VAL A 283 -2.96 -1.92 -2.26
N HIS A 284 -3.95 -1.10 -2.62
CA HIS A 284 -4.40 -0.01 -1.77
C HIS A 284 -5.84 -0.24 -1.29
N LYS A 285 -6.11 0.13 -0.05
CA LYS A 285 -7.46 0.29 0.50
C LYS A 285 -7.73 1.74 0.84
N GLN A 286 -9.01 2.08 1.00
CA GLN A 286 -9.44 3.41 1.36
C GLN A 286 -10.02 3.40 2.77
N LEU A 287 -9.65 4.41 3.55
CA LEU A 287 -10.20 4.64 4.89
C LEU A 287 -10.36 6.14 5.13
N ASP A 288 -11.34 6.56 5.91
CA ASP A 288 -11.50 7.99 6.24
C ASP A 288 -10.46 8.40 7.29
N GLU A 289 -9.49 9.22 6.86
CA GLU A 289 -8.42 9.75 7.72
C GLU A 289 -8.97 10.44 8.97
N LYS A 290 -10.13 11.09 8.85
CA LYS A 290 -10.72 11.83 9.95
C LYS A 290 -11.24 10.91 11.07
N LEU A 291 -11.54 9.65 10.77
CA LEU A 291 -11.86 8.65 11.81
C LEU A 291 -10.60 8.30 12.62
N LEU A 292 -9.45 8.19 11.96
CA LEU A 292 -8.17 7.92 12.62
C LEU A 292 -7.72 9.09 13.49
N GLU A 293 -7.84 10.32 12.98
CA GLU A 293 -7.55 11.53 13.77
C GLU A 293 -8.44 11.63 15.02
N MET A 294 -9.71 11.23 14.91
CA MET A 294 -10.64 11.21 16.04
C MET A 294 -10.18 10.24 17.14
N LEU A 295 -9.61 9.08 16.81
CA LEU A 295 -9.13 8.11 17.80
C LEU A 295 -7.97 8.68 18.65
N PHE A 296 -7.09 9.50 18.06
CA PHE A 296 -6.01 10.14 18.82
C PHE A 296 -6.43 11.42 19.55
N THR A 297 -7.35 12.20 18.97
CA THR A 297 -7.73 13.51 19.53
C THR A 297 -8.93 13.45 20.47
N GLY A 298 -9.72 12.39 20.40
CA GLY A 298 -10.99 12.25 21.10
C GLY A 298 -12.06 13.25 20.62
N LYS A 299 -11.89 13.82 19.42
CA LYS A 299 -12.78 14.86 18.86
C LYS A 299 -13.28 14.54 17.47
N LYS A 300 -14.55 14.82 17.21
CA LYS A 300 -15.21 14.75 15.91
C LYS A 300 -14.73 15.87 14.99
N LYS A 301 -15.14 15.81 13.72
CA LYS A 301 -14.78 16.80 12.67
C LYS A 301 -15.22 18.23 13.00
N ASP A 302 -16.29 18.39 13.75
CA ASP A 302 -16.87 19.66 14.20
C ASP A 302 -16.24 20.17 15.52
N GLY A 303 -15.34 19.38 16.13
CA GLY A 303 -14.68 19.70 17.39
C GLY A 303 -15.42 19.21 18.63
N GLU A 304 -16.59 18.57 18.48
CA GLU A 304 -17.30 17.93 19.59
C GLU A 304 -16.51 16.73 20.12
N LYS A 305 -16.72 16.38 21.39
CA LYS A 305 -16.12 15.20 21.99
C LYS A 305 -16.68 13.94 21.30
N ALA A 306 -15.80 13.03 20.89
CA ALA A 306 -16.21 11.73 20.37
C ALA A 306 -16.86 10.91 21.48
N GLU A 307 -18.03 10.33 21.20
CA GLU A 307 -18.66 9.38 22.10
C GLU A 307 -18.14 7.96 21.83
N HIS A 308 -18.38 7.05 22.76
CA HIS A 308 -17.95 5.66 22.62
C HIS A 308 -18.51 4.99 21.34
N ASN A 309 -19.73 5.33 20.92
CA ASN A 309 -20.29 4.83 19.66
C ASN A 309 -19.52 5.33 18.41
N ASP A 310 -18.99 6.55 18.45
CA ASP A 310 -18.19 7.08 17.34
C ASP A 310 -16.84 6.35 17.26
N ILE A 311 -16.21 6.12 18.42
CA ILE A 311 -14.97 5.34 18.55
C ILE A 311 -15.19 3.93 18.01
N LEU A 312 -16.21 3.22 18.51
CA LEU A 312 -16.51 1.85 18.12
C LEU A 312 -16.80 1.72 16.61
N LYS A 313 -17.46 2.72 16.02
CA LYS A 313 -17.66 2.78 14.57
C LYS A 313 -16.34 2.93 13.82
N ALA A 314 -15.48 3.85 14.24
CA ALA A 314 -14.17 4.05 13.61
C ALA A 314 -13.31 2.78 13.69
N GLU A 315 -13.27 2.13 14.85
CA GLU A 315 -12.54 0.87 15.03
C GLU A 315 -13.12 -0.26 14.18
N THR A 316 -14.44 -0.35 14.05
CA THR A 316 -15.09 -1.35 13.19
C THR A 316 -14.68 -1.18 11.73
N GLU A 317 -14.64 0.06 11.21
CA GLU A 317 -14.17 0.33 9.85
C GLU A 317 -12.70 -0.06 9.64
N ILE A 318 -11.83 0.13 10.65
CA ILE A 318 -10.45 -0.35 10.61
C ILE A 318 -10.41 -1.88 10.51
N VAL A 319 -11.17 -2.57 11.36
CA VAL A 319 -11.23 -4.05 11.36
C VAL A 319 -11.75 -4.60 10.05
N GLU A 320 -12.79 -3.99 9.46
CA GLU A 320 -13.33 -4.36 8.15
C GLU A 320 -12.30 -4.17 7.04
N MET A 321 -11.59 -3.04 7.03
CA MET A 321 -10.51 -2.79 6.06
C MET A 321 -9.42 -3.86 6.17
N LEU A 322 -8.93 -4.15 7.38
CA LEU A 322 -7.90 -5.16 7.62
C LEU A 322 -8.39 -6.56 7.25
N ASN A 323 -9.65 -6.88 7.52
CA ASN A 323 -10.25 -8.14 7.14
C ASN A 323 -10.25 -8.35 5.62
N ALA A 324 -10.34 -7.27 4.83
CA ALA A 324 -10.24 -7.29 3.38
C ALA A 324 -8.79 -7.27 2.84
N MET A 325 -7.80 -7.03 3.71
CA MET A 325 -6.35 -7.03 3.40
C MET A 325 -5.62 -8.29 3.87
N LYS A 326 -6.30 -9.14 4.65
CA LYS A 326 -5.73 -10.32 5.35
C LYS A 326 -4.62 -10.99 4.55
N ASN A 327 -3.47 -11.08 5.20
CA ASN A 327 -2.37 -11.92 4.77
C ASN A 327 -2.07 -12.91 5.90
N THR A 328 -2.15 -14.20 5.58
CA THR A 328 -1.79 -15.26 6.52
C THR A 328 -0.28 -15.32 6.67
N SER A 329 0.22 -15.47 7.89
CA SER A 329 1.64 -15.49 8.21
C SER A 329 2.44 -16.43 7.28
N VAL A 330 3.48 -15.89 6.64
CA VAL A 330 4.49 -16.68 5.92
C VAL A 330 5.80 -16.51 6.69
N ASP A 331 6.15 -17.49 7.51
CA ASP A 331 7.44 -17.51 8.20
C ASP A 331 8.49 -18.09 7.24
N ALA A 332 9.58 -17.35 7.01
CA ALA A 332 10.69 -17.85 6.20
C ALA A 332 11.58 -18.73 7.08
N CYS A 333 11.40 -20.05 7.01
CA CYS A 333 12.38 -21.00 7.52
C CYS A 333 13.47 -21.18 6.45
N GLU A 334 14.60 -20.49 6.57
CA GLU A 334 15.79 -20.91 5.83
C GLU A 334 16.31 -22.20 6.47
N GLY A 335 16.11 -23.34 5.78
CA GLY A 335 16.73 -24.61 6.13
C GLY A 335 15.81 -25.66 6.78
N LYS A 336 14.94 -26.27 5.97
CA LYS A 336 14.86 -27.74 5.96
C LYS A 336 15.25 -28.20 4.55
N ILE A 337 16.55 -28.47 4.39
CA ILE A 337 16.96 -29.48 3.41
C ILE A 337 16.45 -30.79 4.01
N GLU A 338 15.63 -31.51 3.25
CA GLU A 338 15.16 -32.87 3.59
C GLU A 338 16.32 -33.81 3.97
#